data_AF-A0A836K1K6-F1
#
_entry.id   AF-A0A836K1K6-F1
#
_cell.length_a   1.000
_cell.length_b   1.000
_cell.length_c   1.000
_cell.angle_alpha   90.00
_cell.angle_beta   90.00
_cell.angle_gamma   90.00
#
_symmetry.space_group_name_H-M   'P 1'
#
loop_
_entity.id
_entity.type
_entity.pdbx_description
1 polymer ?
#
loop_
_entity_poly.entity_id
_entity_poly.type
_entity_poly.pdbx_seq_one_letter_code
_entity_poly.pdbx_strand_id
1 'polypeptide(L)'
;MNKGKIANKLQRKCAQNFSEARKMILINLVQQYKDILENKKSDSAISKDKEKCWKVIEHSFNNRSSGECRNSEVLKSCWDNLKTKKFFADERLLLHTV
;
A
#
# COMPACT_ATOMS: atom_id res chain seq x y z
N MET A 1 48.84 -13.17 13.28
CA MET A 1 47.95 -12.32 14.11
C MET A 1 46.99 -11.60 13.17
N ASN A 2 45.72 -11.97 13.13
CA ASN A 2 44.74 -11.33 12.26
C ASN A 2 43.45 -11.05 13.05
N LYS A 3 43.24 -9.77 13.39
CA LYS A 3 41.98 -9.20 13.89
C LYS A 3 41.91 -7.84 13.19
N GLY A 4 41.07 -7.60 12.19
CA GLY A 4 39.65 -7.85 12.12
C GLY A 4 38.99 -6.48 11.99
N LYS A 5 38.39 -6.19 10.83
CA LYS A 5 37.39 -5.13 10.64
C LYS A 5 36.55 -5.47 9.41
N ILE A 6 35.62 -6.42 9.57
CA ILE A 6 34.50 -6.55 8.64
C ILE A 6 33.50 -5.49 9.08
N ALA A 7 33.47 -4.38 8.36
CA ALA A 7 32.45 -3.36 8.55
C ALA A 7 31.09 -4.00 8.28
N ASN A 8 30.37 -4.36 9.35
CA ASN A 8 28.96 -4.70 9.27
C ASN A 8 28.22 -3.41 8.91
N LYS A 9 28.19 -3.12 7.61
CA LYS A 9 27.20 -2.24 7.02
C LYS A 9 25.91 -3.00 7.26
N LEU A 10 25.24 -2.69 8.39
CA LEU A 10 23.81 -2.89 8.55
C LEU A 10 23.20 -2.13 7.38
N GLN A 11 23.14 -2.79 6.22
CA GLN A 11 22.23 -2.43 5.16
C GLN A 11 20.92 -2.36 5.90
N ARG A 12 20.43 -1.15 6.15
CA ARG A 12 19.02 -1.00 6.43
C ARG A 12 18.37 -1.84 5.35
N LYS A 13 17.68 -2.92 5.73
CA LYS A 13 16.84 -3.66 4.77
C LYS A 13 15.95 -2.57 4.22
N CYS A 14 16.31 -2.01 3.06
CA CYS A 14 15.44 -1.13 2.32
C CYS A 14 14.20 -1.97 2.18
N ALA A 15 13.13 -1.60 2.88
CA ALA A 15 11.88 -2.34 2.86
C ALA A 15 11.62 -2.63 1.40
N GLN A 16 11.73 -3.91 1.02
CA GLN A 16 11.95 -4.31 -0.37
C GLN A 16 10.94 -3.56 -1.22
N ASN A 17 11.41 -2.64 -2.07
CA ASN A 17 10.53 -1.74 -2.81
C ASN A 17 9.45 -2.61 -3.46
N PHE A 18 8.17 -2.26 -3.30
CA PHE A 18 7.09 -3.07 -3.86
C PHE A 18 7.38 -3.29 -5.34
N SER A 19 7.62 -4.56 -5.69
CA SER A 19 7.81 -4.96 -7.08
C SER A 19 6.56 -4.60 -7.87
N GLU A 20 6.71 -4.40 -9.18
CA GLU A 20 5.57 -4.02 -10.01
C GLU A 20 4.44 -5.05 -9.92
N ALA A 21 4.76 -6.35 -9.90
CA ALA A 21 3.79 -7.42 -9.66
C ALA A 21 3.03 -7.24 -8.32
N ARG A 22 3.72 -6.91 -7.23
CA ARG A 22 3.09 -6.66 -5.93
C ARG A 22 2.20 -5.41 -5.96
N LYS A 23 2.63 -4.35 -6.65
CA LYS A 23 1.79 -3.15 -6.86
C LYS A 23 0.53 -3.50 -7.63
N MET A 24 0.62 -4.32 -8.67
CA MET A 24 -0.53 -4.78 -9.45
C MET A 24 -1.50 -5.62 -8.61
N ILE A 25 -1.00 -6.51 -7.75
CA ILE A 25 -1.86 -7.25 -6.81
C ILE A 25 -2.59 -6.29 -5.88
N LEU A 26 -1.88 -5.32 -5.31
CA LEU A 26 -2.49 -4.30 -4.43
C LEU A 26 -3.57 -3.48 -5.17
N ILE A 27 -3.28 -3.02 -6.39
CA ILE A 27 -4.24 -2.26 -7.20
C ILE A 27 -5.50 -3.09 -7.48
N ASN A 28 -5.35 -4.35 -7.91
CA ASN A 28 -6.49 -5.24 -8.18
C ASN A 28 -7.32 -5.52 -6.92
N LEU A 29 -6.68 -5.68 -5.76
CA LEU A 29 -7.39 -5.86 -4.50
C LEU A 29 -8.15 -4.60 -4.11
N VAL A 30 -7.51 -3.43 -4.18
CA VAL A 30 -8.15 -2.16 -3.82
C VAL A 30 -9.31 -1.82 -4.77
N GLN A 31 -9.16 -2.09 -6.06
CA GLN A 31 -10.23 -1.87 -7.05
C GLN A 31 -11.50 -2.68 -6.75
N GLN A 32 -11.37 -3.90 -6.21
CA GLN A 32 -12.53 -4.71 -5.79
C GLN A 32 -13.30 -4.10 -4.61
N TYR A 33 -12.65 -3.27 -3.79
CA TYR A 33 -13.26 -2.59 -2.64
C TYR A 33 -13.38 -1.07 -2.85
N LYS A 34 -13.28 -0.61 -4.11
CA LYS A 34 -13.30 0.83 -4.47
C LYS A 34 -14.54 1.54 -3.93
N ASP A 35 -15.72 0.93 -4.05
CA ASP A 35 -16.98 1.53 -3.59
C ASP A 35 -16.99 1.86 -2.09
N ILE A 36 -16.27 1.07 -1.29
CA ILE A 36 -16.16 1.28 0.16
C ILE A 36 -15.01 2.25 0.47
N LEU A 37 -13.87 2.09 -0.21
CA LEU A 37 -12.66 2.86 0.05
C LEU A 37 -12.73 4.31 -0.46
N GLU A 38 -13.38 4.55 -1.59
CA GLU A 38 -13.55 5.86 -2.23
C GLU A 38 -14.88 6.53 -1.86
N ASN A 39 -15.67 5.92 -0.98
CA ASN A 39 -16.88 6.54 -0.45
C ASN A 39 -16.54 7.87 0.24
N LYS A 40 -17.07 8.99 -0.28
CA LYS A 40 -16.86 10.35 0.22
C LYS A 40 -17.69 10.69 1.46
N LYS A 41 -18.61 9.82 1.88
CA LYS A 41 -19.40 10.05 3.10
C LYS A 41 -18.51 9.86 4.34
N SER A 42 -18.43 10.89 5.16
CA SER A 42 -17.68 10.90 6.42
C SER A 42 -18.54 10.39 7.58
N ASP A 43 -19.05 9.17 7.46
CA ASP A 43 -19.73 8.51 8.56
C ASP A 43 -18.72 7.71 9.41
N SER A 44 -18.88 7.74 10.73
CA SER A 44 -18.05 6.95 11.65
C SER A 44 -18.14 5.44 11.34
N ALA A 45 -19.28 4.96 10.85
CA ALA A 45 -19.46 3.59 10.38
C ALA A 45 -18.57 3.30 9.16
N ILE A 46 -18.55 4.21 8.18
CA ILE A 46 -17.77 4.08 6.95
C ILE A 46 -16.27 4.06 7.25
N SER A 47 -15.80 4.83 8.23
CA SER A 47 -14.40 4.78 8.67
C SER A 47 -14.00 3.39 9.18
N LYS A 48 -14.88 2.76 9.96
CA LYS A 48 -14.68 1.38 10.44
C LYS A 48 -14.74 0.36 9.31
N ASP A 49 -15.65 0.52 8.35
CA ASP A 49 -15.76 -0.38 7.20
C ASP A 49 -14.56 -0.27 6.27
N LYS A 50 -14.02 0.94 6.06
CA LYS A 50 -12.74 1.13 5.36
C LYS A 50 -11.60 0.41 6.06
N GLU A 51 -11.50 0.52 7.38
CA GLU A 51 -10.47 -0.18 8.15
C GLU A 51 -10.59 -1.71 8.01
N LYS A 52 -11.80 -2.25 8.13
CA LYS A 52 -12.07 -3.68 7.88
C LYS A 52 -11.67 -4.08 6.45
N CYS A 53 -12.04 -3.29 5.44
CA CYS A 53 -11.66 -3.57 4.05
C CYS A 53 -10.13 -3.64 3.90
N TRP A 54 -9.40 -2.72 4.52
CA TRP A 54 -7.95 -2.75 4.49
C TRP A 54 -7.35 -3.98 5.20
N LYS A 55 -7.99 -4.49 6.26
CA LYS A 55 -7.60 -5.76 6.90
C LYS A 55 -7.85 -6.97 6.00
N VAL A 56 -8.95 -6.96 5.25
CA VAL A 56 -9.23 -8.01 4.25
C VAL A 56 -8.22 -7.96 3.10
N ILE A 57 -7.90 -6.77 2.60
CA ILE A 57 -6.87 -6.56 1.57
C ILE A 57 -5.51 -7.02 2.09
N GLU A 58 -5.16 -6.71 3.35
CA GLU A 58 -3.94 -7.18 4.00
C GLU A 58 -3.82 -8.70 3.97
N HIS A 59 -4.86 -9.40 4.44
CA HIS A 59 -4.90 -10.85 4.45
C HIS A 59 -4.80 -11.44 3.03
N SER A 60 -5.58 -10.89 2.09
CA SER A 60 -5.59 -11.32 0.69
C SER A 60 -4.25 -11.09 0.00
N PHE A 61 -3.61 -9.97 0.30
CA PHE A 61 -2.30 -9.60 -0.24
C PHE A 61 -1.23 -10.54 0.30
N ASN A 62 -1.21 -10.79 1.62
CA ASN A 62 -0.23 -11.66 2.26
C ASN A 62 -0.40 -13.12 1.80
N ASN A 63 -1.64 -13.58 1.58
CA ASN A 63 -1.89 -14.92 1.03
C ASN A 63 -1.42 -15.06 -0.42
N ARG A 64 -1.50 -13.98 -1.23
CA ARG A 64 -1.02 -13.97 -2.63
C ARG A 64 0.47 -13.69 -2.75
N SER A 65 1.08 -13.01 -1.77
CA SER A 65 2.49 -12.61 -1.79
C SER A 65 3.32 -13.57 -0.97
N SER A 66 3.91 -14.57 -1.62
CA SER A 66 4.89 -15.44 -0.96
C SER A 66 6.09 -14.64 -0.46
N GLY A 67 6.44 -14.80 0.82
CA GLY A 67 7.71 -14.39 1.39
C GLY A 67 7.73 -13.11 2.25
N GLU A 68 6.69 -12.27 2.25
CA GLU A 68 6.64 -11.10 3.15
C GLU A 68 5.20 -10.69 3.50
N CYS A 69 4.86 -10.77 4.79
CA CYS A 69 3.62 -10.20 5.32
C CYS A 69 3.78 -8.67 5.45
N ARG A 70 2.87 -7.90 4.85
CA ARG A 70 2.81 -6.44 5.00
C ARG A 70 1.54 -6.08 5.74
N ASN A 71 1.66 -5.12 6.66
CA ASN A 71 0.55 -4.65 7.47
C ASN A 71 -0.36 -3.72 6.64
N SER A 72 -1.65 -3.64 6.99
CA SER A 72 -2.63 -2.81 6.29
C SER A 72 -2.20 -1.35 6.14
N GLU A 73 -1.47 -0.81 7.12
CA GLU A 73 -0.94 0.56 7.09
C GLU A 73 0.12 0.78 6.00
N VAL A 74 0.99 -0.20 5.79
CA VAL A 74 2.00 -0.17 4.72
C VAL A 74 1.33 -0.25 3.35
N LEU A 75 0.28 -1.06 3.22
CA LEU A 75 -0.50 -1.16 1.99
C LEU A 75 -1.28 0.13 1.70
N LYS A 76 -1.89 0.75 2.73
CA LYS A 76 -2.51 2.07 2.64
C LYS A 76 -1.52 3.13 2.14
N SER A 77 -0.35 3.23 2.76
CA SER A 77 0.69 4.18 2.36
C SER A 77 1.22 3.90 0.95
N CYS A 78 1.39 2.64 0.57
CA CYS A 78 1.79 2.27 -0.79
C CYS A 78 0.73 2.68 -1.81
N TRP A 79 -0.55 2.43 -1.52
CA TRP A 79 -1.67 2.83 -2.37
C TRP A 79 -1.77 4.36 -2.53
N ASP A 80 -1.61 5.12 -1.45
CA ASP A 80 -1.60 6.59 -1.51
C ASP A 80 -0.45 7.12 -2.41
N ASN A 81 0.74 6.54 -2.27
CA ASN A 81 1.87 6.81 -3.16
C ASN A 81 1.62 6.37 -4.63
N LEU A 82 0.85 5.32 -4.86
CA LEU A 82 0.48 4.88 -6.20
C LEU A 82 -0.54 5.81 -6.83
N LYS A 83 -1.52 6.29 -6.05
CA LYS A 83 -2.48 7.31 -6.51
C LYS A 83 -1.74 8.54 -6.99
N THR A 84 -0.80 9.06 -6.19
CA THR A 84 -0.05 10.29 -6.51
C THR A 84 0.85 10.16 -7.73
N LYS A 85 1.47 8.99 -7.96
CA LYS A 85 2.42 8.79 -9.08
C LYS A 85 1.82 8.37 -10.41
N LYS A 86 0.69 7.65 -10.44
CA LYS A 86 0.09 7.14 -11.69
C LYS A 86 -1.34 7.63 -11.98
N PHE A 87 -2.14 7.98 -10.97
CA PHE A 87 -3.54 8.38 -11.18
C PHE A 87 -3.74 9.90 -11.11
N PHE A 88 -3.03 10.62 -10.23
CA PHE A 88 -3.16 12.08 -10.14
C PHE A 88 -2.44 12.85 -11.26
N ALA A 89 -1.57 12.21 -12.05
CA ALA A 89 -1.06 12.82 -13.27
C ALA A 89 -2.16 12.97 -14.35
N ASP A 90 -3.18 12.09 -14.32
CA ASP A 90 -4.29 12.06 -15.27
C ASP A 90 -5.57 12.73 -14.70
N GLU A 91 -5.84 12.55 -13.40
CA GLU A 91 -7.10 13.00 -12.75
C GLU A 91 -7.01 14.34 -11.99
N ARG A 92 -5.84 15.00 -11.93
CA ARG A 92 -5.75 16.39 -11.40
C ARG A 92 -6.43 17.45 -12.29
N LEU A 93 -6.96 17.06 -13.45
CA LEU A 93 -7.86 17.89 -14.24
C LEU A 93 -9.32 17.93 -13.71
N LEU A 94 -9.72 17.07 -12.77
CA LEU A 94 -11.13 16.94 -12.35
C LEU A 94 -11.46 17.27 -10.89
N LEU A 95 -10.47 17.64 -10.06
CA LEU A 95 -10.71 18.00 -8.64
C LEU A 95 -10.02 19.30 -8.21
N HIS A 96 -10.08 20.34 -9.03
CA HIS A 96 -9.90 21.72 -8.59
C HIS A 96 -10.96 22.64 -9.19
N THR A 97 -12.20 22.45 -8.75
CA THR A 97 -13.25 23.47 -8.85
C THR A 97 -14.17 23.33 -7.65
N VAL A 98 -13.75 23.93 -6.53
CA VAL A 98 -14.58 24.75 -5.63
C VAL A 98 -13.66 25.80 -5.04
#